data_AF-A0A539DUG8-F1
#
_entry.id   AF-A0A539DUG8-F1
#
_cell.length_a   1.000
_cell.length_b   1.000
_cell.length_c   1.000
_cell.angle_alpha   90.00
_cell.angle_beta   90.00
_cell.angle_gamma   90.00
#
_symmetry.space_group_name_H-M   'P 1'
#
loop_
_entity.id
_entity.type
_entity.pdbx_description
1 polymer ?
#
loop_
_entity_poly.entity_id
_entity_poly.type
_entity_poly.pdbx_seq_one_letter_code
_entity_poly.pdbx_strand_id
1 'polypeptide(L)' 'MKRMLINATQREELRVAMVDGQFLYDLDIETPSREQKKANIYKGRITRVEPSLEAAFIDYGADR' A
#
# COMPACT_ATOMS: atom_id res chain seq x y z
N MET A 1 -27.11 8.88 3.59
CA MET A 1 -26.66 7.75 2.74
C MET A 1 -25.16 7.80 2.70
N LYS A 2 -24.51 6.70 3.09
CA LYS A 2 -23.06 6.58 3.09
C LYS A 2 -22.52 6.42 1.66
N ARG A 3 -21.52 7.21 1.30
CA ARG A 3 -20.90 7.23 -0.04
C ARG A 3 -19.38 7.30 0.12
N MET A 4 -18.68 6.69 -0.84
CA MET A 4 -17.24 6.83 -1.03
C MET A 4 -17.02 7.70 -2.27
N LEU A 5 -16.26 8.78 -2.12
CA LEU A 5 -15.91 9.70 -3.21
C LEU A 5 -14.42 9.55 -3.50
N ILE A 6 -14.08 9.28 -4.76
CA ILE A 6 -12.69 9.09 -5.22
C ILE A 6 -12.35 10.24 -6.19
N ASN A 7 -11.30 10.99 -5.87
CA ASN A 7 -10.75 12.01 -6.76
C ASN A 7 -9.32 11.63 -7.17
N ALA A 8 -9.16 11.32 -8.46
CA ALA A 8 -7.91 10.91 -9.09
C ALA A 8 -7.53 11.80 -10.30
N THR A 9 -8.03 13.05 -10.34
CA THR A 9 -7.73 13.96 -11.46
C THR A 9 -6.29 14.48 -11.41
N GLN A 10 -5.77 14.69 -10.21
CA GLN A 10 -4.39 15.09 -9.95
C GLN A 10 -3.50 13.84 -9.94
N ARG A 11 -2.32 13.89 -10.58
CA ARG A 11 -1.39 12.75 -10.59
C ARG A 11 -0.54 12.69 -9.34
N GLU A 12 -0.35 13.83 -8.71
CA GLU A 12 0.42 14.07 -7.50
C GLU A 12 -0.31 13.62 -6.23
N GLU A 13 -1.63 13.43 -6.29
CA GLU A 13 -2.47 13.16 -5.13
C GLU A 13 -3.72 12.38 -5.52
N LEU A 14 -3.96 11.28 -4.81
CA LEU A 14 -5.22 10.54 -4.84
C LEU A 14 -5.98 10.82 -3.53
N ARG A 15 -7.27 11.17 -3.63
CA ARG A 15 -8.10 11.45 -2.45
C ARG A 15 -9.29 10.51 -2.40
N VAL A 16 -9.51 9.90 -1.24
CA VAL A 16 -10.67 9.06 -0.96
C VAL A 16 -11.39 9.61 0.27
N ALA A 17 -12.66 10.00 0.10
CA ALA A 17 -13.47 10.55 1.17
C ALA A 17 -14.68 9.66 1.46
N MET A 18 -14.96 9.45 2.74
CA MET A 18 -16.17 8.78 3.21
C MET A 18 -17.14 9.81 3.75
N VAL A 19 -18.34 9.85 3.16
CA VAL A 19 -19.37 10.84 3.51
C VAL A 19 -20.69 10.18 3.85
N ASP A 20 -21.43 10.73 4.81
CA ASP A 20 -22.84 10.39 5.04
C ASP A 20 -23.71 11.61 4.70
N GLY A 21 -24.40 11.55 3.56
CA GLY A 21 -24.93 12.76 2.96
C GLY A 21 -23.79 13.75 2.69
N GLN A 22 -23.90 14.98 3.15
CA GLN A 22 -22.87 16.02 2.97
C GLN A 22 -21.86 16.08 4.12
N PHE A 23 -21.97 15.20 5.11
CA PHE A 23 -21.04 15.16 6.25
C PHE A 23 -19.84 14.27 5.94
N LEU A 24 -18.64 14.83 5.97
CA LEU A 24 -17.37 14.12 5.85
C LEU A 24 -16.99 13.51 7.20
N TYR A 25 -16.72 12.21 7.23
CA TYR A 25 -16.30 11.53 8.46
C TYR A 25 -14.99 10.76 8.34
N ASP A 26 -14.48 10.55 7.13
CA ASP A 26 -13.15 9.99 6.91
C ASP A 26 -12.55 10.54 5.61
N LEU A 27 -11.23 10.75 5.59
CA LEU A 27 -10.49 11.27 4.46
C LEU A 27 -9.09 10.66 4.45
N ASP A 28 -8.78 9.97 3.36
CA ASP A 28 -7.45 9.47 3.08
C ASP A 28 -6.87 10.14 1.84
N ILE A 29 -5.58 10.48 1.93
CA ILE A 29 -4.84 11.19 0.88
C ILE A 29 -3.54 10.44 0.63
N GLU A 30 -3.41 9.89 -0.57
CA GLU A 30 -2.22 9.16 -0.98
C GLU A 30 -1.39 10.02 -1.94
N THR A 31 -0.09 10.14 -1.64
CA THR A 31 0.90 10.77 -2.51
C THR A 31 1.81 9.70 -3.12
N PRO A 32 2.10 9.73 -4.43
CA PRO A 32 2.87 8.67 -5.10
C PRO A 32 4.31 8.49 -4.60
N SER A 33 4.83 9.42 -3.82
CA SER A 33 6.24 9.44 -3.40
C SER A 33 6.60 8.37 -2.37
N ARG A 34 5.62 7.71 -1.73
CA ARG A 34 5.88 6.70 -0.71
C ARG A 34 4.95 5.49 -0.87
N GLU A 35 5.39 4.55 -1.70
CA GLU A 35 4.73 3.24 -1.82
C GLU A 35 4.71 2.52 -0.47
N GLN A 36 3.52 2.19 0.03
CA GLN A 36 3.36 1.40 1.24
C GLN A 36 3.56 -0.08 0.92
N LYS A 37 4.71 -0.63 1.33
CA LYS A 37 5.02 -2.06 1.13
C LYS A 37 4.57 -2.98 2.28
N LYS A 38 4.14 -2.40 3.40
CA LYS A 38 3.72 -3.15 4.59
C LYS A 38 2.44 -3.92 4.31
N ALA A 39 2.38 -5.18 4.76
CA ALA A 39 1.25 -6.10 4.57
C ALA A 39 0.99 -6.54 3.12
N ASN A 40 1.86 -6.17 2.17
CA ASN A 40 1.82 -6.71 0.82
C ASN A 40 2.17 -8.20 0.84
N ILE A 41 1.54 -8.96 -0.06
CA ILE A 41 1.76 -10.40 -0.23
C ILE A 41 2.41 -10.61 -1.59
N TYR A 42 3.55 -11.30 -1.60
CA TYR A 42 4.32 -11.58 -2.80
C TYR A 42 4.54 -13.08 -2.96
N LYS A 43 4.64 -13.53 -4.21
CA LYS A 43 5.19 -14.85 -4.53
C LYS A 43 6.70 -14.72 -4.68
N GLY A 44 7.45 -15.09 -3.64
CA GLY A 44 8.90 -15.01 -3.65
C GLY A 44 9.60 -16.33 -3.97
N ARG A 45 10.86 -16.26 -4.40
CA ARG A 45 11.76 -17.40 -4.57
C ARG A 45 12.81 -17.40 -3.46
N ILE A 46 13.04 -18.56 -2.84
CA ILE A 46 14.15 -18.73 -1.89
C ILE A 46 15.47 -18.59 -2.66
N THR A 47 16.31 -17.64 -2.25
CA THR A 47 17.63 -17.41 -2.87
C THR A 47 18.75 -18.06 -2.07
N ARG A 48 18.66 -18.06 -0.75
CA ARG A 48 19.65 -18.66 0.15
C ARG A 48 19.03 -19.02 1.50
N VAL A 49 19.37 -20.18 2.04
CA VAL A 49 19.07 -20.57 3.42
C VAL A 49 20.35 -20.40 4.23
N GLU A 50 20.28 -19.73 5.38
CA GLU A 50 21.44 -19.43 6.25
C GLU A 50 21.18 -19.98 7.66
N PRO A 51 21.63 -21.22 7.94
CA PRO A 51 21.36 -21.89 9.22
C PRO A 51 21.89 -21.12 10.43
N SER A 52 23.02 -20.42 10.28
CA SER A 52 23.65 -19.63 11.36
C SER A 52 22.74 -18.50 11.87
N LEU A 53 21.82 -18.03 11.03
CA LEU A 53 20.84 -16.98 11.37
C LEU A 53 19.45 -17.56 11.66
N GLU A 54 19.29 -18.89 11.54
CA GLU A 54 17.99 -19.55 11.54
C GLU A 54 17.00 -18.91 10.55
N ALA A 55 17.51 -18.49 9.38
CA ALA A 55 16.75 -17.67 8.42
C ALA A 55 16.94 -18.10 6.96
N ALA A 56 16.05 -17.62 6.09
CA ALA A 56 16.17 -17.74 4.64
C ALA A 56 15.93 -16.38 3.98
N PHE A 57 16.69 -16.10 2.93
CA PHE A 57 16.55 -14.92 2.10
C PHE A 57 15.60 -15.23 0.94
N ILE A 58 14.64 -14.34 0.72
CA ILE A 58 13.61 -14.45 -0.31
C ILE A 58 13.78 -13.29 -1.29
N ASP A 59 13.85 -13.59 -2.58
CA ASP A 59 13.66 -12.61 -3.64
C ASP A 59 12.16 -12.52 -3.96
N TYR A 60 11.59 -11.35 -3.70
CA TYR A 60 10.19 -11.03 -3.98
C TYR A 60 10.03 -9.98 -5.08
N GLY A 61 11.08 -9.68 -5.84
CA GLY A 61 11.08 -8.75 -6.96
C GLY A 61 11.32 -7.28 -6.59
N ALA A 62 11.76 -6.99 -5.37
CA ALA A 62 12.24 -5.65 -5.01
C ALA A 62 13.76 -5.56 -5.21
N ASP A 63 14.22 -4.43 -5.75
CA ASP A 63 15.64 -4.08 -5.68
C ASP A 63 16.05 -3.95 -4.20
N ARG A 64 17.26 -4.44 -3.90
CA ARG A 64 17.78 -4.63 -2.55
C ARG A 64 17.92 -3.34 -1.74
#